data_AF-A0A5N5TJJ6-F1
#
_entry.id   AF-A0A5N5TJJ6-F1
#
_cell.length_a   1.000
_cell.length_b   1.000
_cell.length_c   1.000
_cell.angle_alpha   90.00
_cell.angle_beta   90.00
_cell.angle_gamma   90.00
#
_symmetry.space_group_name_H-M   'P 1'
#
loop_
_entity.id
_entity.type
_entity.pdbx_description
1 polymer ?
#
loop_
_entity_poly.entity_id
_entity_poly.type
_entity_poly.pdbx_seq_one_letter_code
_entity_poly.pdbx_strand_id
1 'polypeptide(L)'
;MDASIFTKYFLFIMSSPLHIAASRGYTDIVETLLDRGAKIDSLDSSDRTPLMLAVSRAHNKVAQLLIKRGAKVNIEEIHGYTPLCEAVWQKEAKLVQMLLNAKAKITQSHFLLHYVVLHQHYQAII
;
A
#
# COMPACT_ATOMS: atom_id res chain seq x y z
N MET A 1 37.22 -1.20 1.65
CA MET A 1 35.87 -1.58 1.18
C MET A 1 35.05 -0.30 1.13
N ASP A 2 34.49 0.05 -0.02
CA ASP A 2 33.83 1.34 -0.24
C ASP A 2 32.44 1.37 0.41
N ALA A 3 32.22 2.33 1.31
CA ALA A 3 30.94 2.57 1.96
C ALA A 3 29.81 2.93 0.97
N SER A 4 30.15 3.39 -0.24
CA SER A 4 29.20 3.70 -1.31
C SER A 4 28.54 2.45 -1.91
N ILE A 5 29.25 1.32 -1.90
CA ILE A 5 28.71 0.03 -2.33
C ILE A 5 27.73 -0.47 -1.26
N PHE A 6 28.08 -0.35 0.03
CA PHE A 6 27.20 -0.77 1.11
C PHE A 6 25.88 -0.01 1.07
N THR A 7 25.86 1.32 0.91
CA THR A 7 24.60 2.08 0.85
C THR A 7 23.77 1.78 -0.41
N LYS A 8 24.39 1.56 -1.57
CA LYS A 8 23.66 1.22 -2.81
C LYS A 8 23.00 -0.17 -2.77
N TYR A 9 23.65 -1.17 -2.16
CA TYR A 9 23.08 -2.51 -1.97
C TYR A 9 22.18 -2.61 -0.73
N PHE A 10 22.44 -1.81 0.33
CA PHE A 10 21.62 -1.75 1.54
C PHE A 10 20.23 -1.15 1.28
N LEU A 11 20.11 -0.24 0.31
CA LEU A 11 18.82 0.26 -0.18
C LEU A 11 17.99 -0.80 -0.91
N PHE A 12 18.62 -1.85 -1.47
CA PHE A 12 17.91 -2.93 -2.19
C PHE A 12 17.42 -4.05 -1.26
N ILE A 13 18.02 -4.22 -0.08
CA ILE A 13 17.75 -5.36 0.83
C ILE A 13 16.54 -5.19 1.75
N MET A 14 15.83 -4.04 1.74
CA MET A 14 14.61 -3.89 2.55
C MET A 14 13.31 -4.30 1.83
N SER A 15 13.34 -4.51 0.51
CA SER A 15 12.17 -5.03 -0.20
C SER A 15 12.07 -6.55 -0.04
N SER A 16 11.22 -6.99 0.91
CA SER A 16 10.91 -8.42 1.07
C SER A 16 10.28 -9.02 -0.19
N PRO A 17 10.35 -10.36 -0.40
CA PRO A 17 9.68 -11.01 -1.52
C PRO A 17 8.18 -10.67 -1.62
N LEU A 18 7.53 -10.42 -0.47
CA LEU A 18 6.13 -10.03 -0.41
C LEU A 18 5.89 -8.64 -1.00
N HIS A 19 6.80 -7.67 -0.79
CA HIS A 19 6.73 -6.36 -1.45
C HIS A 19 6.80 -6.48 -2.97
N ILE A 20 7.76 -7.28 -3.46
CA ILE A 20 7.96 -7.47 -4.91
C ILE A 20 6.74 -8.14 -5.51
N ALA A 21 6.27 -9.24 -4.94
CA ALA A 21 5.08 -9.95 -5.41
C ALA A 21 3.84 -9.04 -5.41
N ALA A 22 3.68 -8.23 -4.35
CA ALA A 22 2.56 -7.31 -4.25
C ALA A 22 2.63 -6.17 -5.29
N SER A 23 3.80 -5.56 -5.48
CA SER A 23 4.05 -4.52 -6.48
C SER A 23 3.90 -5.01 -7.91
N ARG A 24 4.07 -6.31 -8.17
CA ARG A 24 3.92 -6.94 -9.49
C ARG A 24 2.53 -7.56 -9.72
N GLY A 25 1.67 -7.60 -8.70
CA GLY A 25 0.32 -8.17 -8.82
C GLY A 25 0.28 -9.70 -8.80
N TYR A 26 1.34 -10.38 -8.36
CA TYR A 26 1.45 -11.84 -8.35
C TYR A 26 0.66 -12.46 -7.20
N THR A 27 -0.65 -12.57 -7.38
CA THR A 27 -1.60 -12.99 -6.31
C THR A 27 -1.25 -14.35 -5.72
N ASP A 28 -0.92 -15.35 -6.55
CA ASP A 28 -0.59 -16.71 -6.09
C ASP A 28 0.72 -16.75 -5.29
N ILE A 29 1.70 -15.90 -5.67
CA ILE A 29 2.97 -15.77 -4.94
C ILE A 29 2.74 -15.06 -3.60
N VAL A 30 1.92 -14.01 -3.58
CA VAL A 30 1.52 -13.32 -2.34
C VAL A 30 0.86 -14.30 -1.38
N GLU A 31 -0.10 -15.10 -1.85
CA GLU A 31 -0.75 -16.13 -1.05
C GLU A 31 0.25 -17.14 -0.48
N THR A 32 1.10 -17.71 -1.34
CA THR A 32 2.13 -18.67 -0.92
C THR A 32 3.07 -18.09 0.13
N LEU A 33 3.52 -16.84 -0.04
CA LEU A 33 4.43 -16.20 0.91
C LEU A 33 3.76 -15.98 2.26
N LEU A 34 2.49 -15.56 2.28
CA LEU A 34 1.73 -15.39 3.52
C LEU A 34 1.50 -16.72 4.23
N ASP A 35 1.20 -17.78 3.50
CA ASP A 35 1.05 -19.14 4.06
C ASP A 35 2.35 -19.68 4.68
N ARG A 36 3.50 -19.21 4.17
CA ARG A 36 4.84 -19.51 4.72
C ARG A 36 5.29 -18.53 5.81
N GLY A 37 4.38 -17.69 6.31
CA GLY A 37 4.65 -16.80 7.44
C GLY A 37 5.39 -15.51 7.08
N ALA A 38 5.34 -15.07 5.82
CA ALA A 38 5.85 -13.74 5.47
C ALA A 38 5.16 -12.66 6.32
N LYS A 39 5.94 -11.70 6.81
CA LYS A 39 5.43 -10.58 7.60
C LYS A 39 4.59 -9.66 6.71
N ILE A 40 3.26 -9.70 6.91
CA ILE A 40 2.28 -9.01 6.05
C ILE A 40 2.46 -7.48 6.01
N ASP A 41 2.89 -6.89 7.13
CA ASP A 41 3.12 -5.45 7.30
C ASP A 41 4.63 -5.11 7.35
N SER A 42 5.50 -5.90 6.73
CA SER A 42 6.91 -5.52 6.61
C SER A 42 7.04 -4.16 5.91
N LEU A 43 8.04 -3.37 6.28
CA LEU A 43 8.32 -2.08 5.69
C LEU A 43 9.50 -2.17 4.72
N ASP A 44 9.38 -1.56 3.55
CA ASP A 44 10.51 -1.35 2.63
C ASP A 44 11.34 -0.12 3.03
N SER A 45 12.32 0.25 2.22
CA SER A 45 13.20 1.41 2.48
C SER A 45 12.49 2.77 2.50
N SER A 46 11.22 2.81 2.07
CA SER A 46 10.39 4.01 2.08
C SER A 46 9.25 3.89 3.09
N ASP A 47 9.36 2.97 4.06
CA ASP A 47 8.33 2.64 5.03
C ASP A 47 6.99 2.20 4.40
N ARG A 48 7.02 1.69 3.17
CA ARG A 48 5.81 1.21 2.50
C ARG A 48 5.56 -0.24 2.84
N THR A 49 4.28 -0.58 3.01
CA THR A 49 3.83 -1.97 3.17
C THR A 49 3.60 -2.62 1.80
N PRO A 50 3.55 -3.97 1.72
CA PRO A 50 3.09 -4.67 0.54
C PRO A 50 1.71 -4.21 0.06
N LEU A 51 0.80 -3.88 0.99
CA LEU A 51 -0.52 -3.35 0.65
C LEU A 51 -0.43 -2.02 -0.10
N MET A 52 0.42 -1.10 0.36
CA MET A 52 0.61 0.19 -0.30
C MET A 52 1.18 0.03 -1.72
N LEU A 53 2.11 -0.91 -1.91
CA LEU A 53 2.65 -1.22 -3.24
C LEU A 53 1.60 -1.83 -4.18
N ALA A 54 0.73 -2.69 -3.68
CA ALA A 54 -0.38 -3.23 -4.47
C ALA A 54 -1.38 -2.14 -4.85
N VAL A 55 -1.71 -1.24 -3.93
CA VAL A 55 -2.67 -0.14 -4.14
C VAL A 55 -2.13 0.90 -5.12
N SER A 56 -0.89 1.36 -4.94
CA SER A 56 -0.22 2.31 -5.86
C SER A 56 -0.09 1.78 -7.29
N ARG A 57 -0.18 0.46 -7.50
CA ARG A 57 -0.15 -0.19 -8.82
C ARG A 57 -1.51 -0.72 -9.28
N ALA A 58 -2.60 -0.35 -8.59
CA ALA A 58 -3.97 -0.78 -8.87
C ALA A 58 -4.17 -2.32 -8.91
N HIS A 59 -3.35 -3.08 -8.18
CA HIS A 59 -3.44 -4.53 -8.10
C HIS A 59 -4.54 -4.98 -7.13
N ASN A 60 -5.80 -4.76 -7.53
CA ASN A 60 -7.02 -4.98 -6.74
C ASN A 60 -7.09 -6.35 -6.06
N LYS A 61 -6.74 -7.43 -6.78
CA LYS A 61 -6.78 -8.80 -6.22
C LYS A 61 -5.78 -8.99 -5.09
N VAL A 62 -4.56 -8.48 -5.25
CA VAL A 62 -3.53 -8.53 -4.21
C VAL A 62 -3.93 -7.68 -3.01
N ALA A 63 -4.39 -6.46 -3.24
CA ALA A 63 -4.82 -5.57 -2.16
C ALA A 63 -5.97 -6.20 -1.36
N GLN A 64 -6.96 -6.79 -2.03
CA GLN A 64 -8.06 -7.52 -1.39
C GLN A 64 -7.55 -8.72 -0.57
N LEU A 65 -6.63 -9.51 -1.11
CA LEU A 65 -6.02 -10.64 -0.42
C LEU A 65 -5.30 -10.19 0.85
N LEU A 66 -4.44 -9.16 0.75
CA LEU A 66 -3.69 -8.63 1.90
C LEU A 66 -4.63 -8.11 2.99
N ILE A 67 -5.66 -7.35 2.64
CA ILE A 67 -6.68 -6.87 3.60
C ILE A 67 -7.40 -8.06 4.26
N LYS A 68 -7.82 -9.05 3.49
CA LYS A 68 -8.49 -10.26 4.01
C LYS A 68 -7.58 -11.05 4.97
N ARG A 69 -6.27 -11.03 4.74
CA ARG A 69 -5.25 -11.67 5.59
C ARG A 69 -4.83 -10.80 6.78
N GLY A 70 -5.46 -9.64 6.98
CA GLY A 70 -5.28 -8.80 8.16
C GLY A 70 -4.21 -7.72 8.02
N ALA A 71 -3.82 -7.32 6.81
CA ALA A 71 -2.90 -6.22 6.59
C ALA A 71 -3.43 -4.92 7.21
N LYS A 72 -2.56 -4.15 7.86
CA LYS A 72 -2.93 -2.85 8.43
C LYS A 72 -3.10 -1.81 7.33
N VAL A 73 -4.29 -1.24 7.24
CA VAL A 73 -4.65 -0.27 6.19
C VAL A 73 -4.27 1.19 6.48
N ASN A 74 -3.77 1.46 7.69
CA ASN A 74 -3.47 2.80 8.19
C ASN A 74 -1.97 3.00 8.49
N ILE A 75 -1.10 2.12 8.00
CA ILE A 75 0.35 2.38 8.08
C ILE A 75 0.68 3.49 7.08
N GLU A 76 1.41 4.47 7.58
CA GLU A 76 1.92 5.60 6.82
C GLU A 76 3.33 5.30 6.33
N GLU A 77 3.62 5.68 5.09
CA GLU A 77 4.99 5.68 4.58
C GLU A 77 5.75 6.94 5.04
N ILE A 78 7.01 7.08 4.63
CA ILE A 78 7.95 8.10 5.13
C ILE A 78 7.45 9.56 4.98
N HIS A 79 6.53 9.84 4.07
CA HIS A 79 5.91 11.15 3.87
C HIS A 79 4.49 11.29 4.47
N GLY A 80 4.02 10.32 5.25
CA GLY A 80 2.71 10.36 5.91
C GLY A 80 1.53 9.93 5.01
N TYR A 81 1.80 9.37 3.83
CA TYR A 81 0.76 8.83 2.95
C TYR A 81 0.32 7.45 3.40
N THR A 82 -0.99 7.21 3.34
CA THR A 82 -1.60 5.91 3.61
C THR A 82 -1.95 5.23 2.28
N PRO A 83 -2.25 3.91 2.27
CA PRO A 83 -2.84 3.26 1.10
C PRO A 83 -4.09 3.99 0.57
N LEU A 84 -4.88 4.65 1.42
CA LEU A 84 -6.05 5.42 0.99
C LEU A 84 -5.64 6.65 0.17
N CYS A 85 -4.58 7.36 0.55
CA CYS A 85 -4.04 8.48 -0.22
C CYS A 85 -3.69 8.05 -1.65
N GLU A 86 -2.99 6.91 -1.78
CA GLU A 86 -2.59 6.33 -3.07
C GLU A 86 -3.79 5.95 -3.94
N ALA A 87 -4.79 5.27 -3.35
CA ALA A 87 -6.00 4.88 -4.09
C ALA A 87 -6.77 6.09 -4.64
N VAL A 88 -6.82 7.18 -3.87
CA VAL A 88 -7.47 8.44 -4.28
C VAL A 88 -6.69 9.12 -5.39
N TRP A 89 -5.36 9.21 -5.29
CA TRP A 89 -4.51 9.77 -6.35
C TRP A 89 -4.63 9.02 -7.67
N GLN A 90 -4.74 7.70 -7.61
CA GLN A 90 -4.95 6.84 -8.77
C GLN A 90 -6.39 6.88 -9.32
N LYS A 91 -7.32 7.54 -8.62
CA LYS A 91 -8.75 7.59 -8.98
C LYS A 91 -9.40 6.20 -9.06
N GLU A 92 -8.89 5.25 -8.27
CA GLU A 92 -9.37 3.87 -8.24
C GLU A 92 -10.52 3.71 -7.22
N ALA A 93 -11.73 4.08 -7.62
CA ALA A 93 -12.92 4.09 -6.74
C ALA A 93 -13.14 2.75 -6.01
N LYS A 94 -12.84 1.62 -6.67
CA LYS A 94 -12.94 0.29 -6.06
C LYS A 94 -11.96 0.10 -4.90
N LEU A 95 -10.71 0.56 -5.04
CA LEU A 95 -9.70 0.48 -3.97
C LEU A 95 -10.05 1.41 -2.82
N VAL A 96 -10.53 2.61 -3.13
CA VAL A 96 -11.00 3.56 -2.12
C VAL A 96 -12.12 2.93 -1.30
N GLN A 97 -13.14 2.36 -1.94
CA GLN A 97 -14.23 1.71 -1.21
C GLN A 97 -13.73 0.54 -0.36
N MET A 98 -12.85 -0.29 -0.91
CA MET A 98 -12.30 -1.44 -0.22
C MET A 98 -11.52 -1.03 1.04
N LEU A 99 -10.71 0.03 0.95
CA LEU A 99 -9.93 0.55 2.07
C LEU A 99 -10.84 1.21 3.13
N LEU A 100 -11.85 1.98 2.72
CA LEU A 100 -12.84 2.55 3.64
C LEU A 100 -13.62 1.46 4.38
N ASN A 101 -14.05 0.41 3.68
CA ASN A 101 -14.70 -0.76 4.29
C ASN A 101 -13.76 -1.48 5.28
N ALA A 102 -12.45 -1.43 5.04
CA ALA A 102 -11.42 -1.96 5.94
C ALA A 102 -11.04 -0.99 7.08
N LYS A 103 -11.83 0.08 7.30
CA LYS A 103 -11.63 1.10 8.34
C LYS A 103 -10.34 1.92 8.13
N ALA A 104 -9.98 2.19 6.87
CA ALA A 104 -8.97 3.20 6.57
C ALA A 104 -9.44 4.57 7.09
N LYS A 105 -8.56 5.27 7.80
CA LYS A 105 -8.81 6.59 8.33
C LYS A 105 -8.60 7.61 7.23
N ILE A 106 -9.54 8.55 7.12
CA ILE A 106 -9.35 9.74 6.30
C ILE A 106 -8.43 10.68 7.11
N THR A 107 -7.13 10.65 6.82
CA THR A 107 -6.14 11.50 7.49
C THR A 107 -6.06 12.87 6.82
N GLN A 108 -5.73 13.89 7.62
CA GLN A 108 -5.51 15.26 7.14
C GLN A 108 -4.13 15.45 6.49
N SER A 109 -3.30 14.40 6.40
CA SER A 109 -1.89 14.49 5.99
C SER A 109 -1.67 14.94 4.55
N HIS A 110 -2.72 15.23 3.77
CA HIS A 110 -2.62 16.25 2.74
C HIS A 110 -3.97 16.90 2.42
N PHE A 111 -3.97 18.23 2.31
CA PHE A 111 -5.07 19.09 1.84
C PHE A 111 -5.79 18.57 0.57
N LEU A 112 -5.10 17.73 -0.22
CA LEU A 112 -5.64 17.03 -1.40
C LEU A 112 -6.76 16.02 -1.09
N LEU A 113 -6.74 15.29 0.05
CA LEU A 113 -7.83 14.35 0.37
C LEU A 113 -9.14 15.10 0.68
N HIS A 114 -9.06 16.21 1.43
CA HIS A 114 -10.20 17.09 1.68
C HIS A 114 -10.74 17.69 0.37
N TYR A 115 -9.83 18.13 -0.51
CA TYR A 115 -10.20 18.73 -1.80
C TYR A 115 -10.80 17.72 -2.79
N VAL A 116 -10.24 16.51 -2.91
CA VAL A 116 -10.70 15.48 -3.86
C VAL A 116 -12.02 14.84 -3.42
N VAL A 117 -12.24 14.66 -2.11
CA VAL A 117 -13.50 14.09 -1.59
C VAL A 117 -14.67 15.09 -1.72
N LEU A 118 -14.43 16.40 -1.58
CA LEU A 118 -15.51 17.40 -1.66
C LEU A 118 -15.73 18.01 -3.04
N HIS A 119 -14.70 18.18 -3.87
CA HIS A 119 -14.79 19.04 -5.05
C HIS A 119 -14.79 18.34 -6.41
N GLN A 120 -14.50 17.02 -6.52
CA GLN A 120 -14.67 16.29 -7.79
C GLN A 120 -15.20 14.85 -7.57
N HIS A 121 -16.49 14.65 -7.85
CA HIS A 121 -17.16 13.36 -8.08
C HIS A 121 -17.06 12.27 -7.00
N TYR A 122 -17.23 12.61 -5.72
CA TYR A 122 -17.50 11.64 -4.63
C TYR A 122 -18.92 11.73 -4.05
N GLN A 123 -19.87 12.33 -4.77
CA GLN A 123 -21.29 12.38 -4.36
C GLN A 123 -22.02 11.03 -4.38
N ALA A 124 -21.32 9.90 -4.56
CA ALA A 124 -21.97 8.59 -4.71
C ALA A 124 -21.70 7.59 -3.56
N ILE A 125 -20.85 7.89 -2.56
CA ILE A 125 -20.51 6.87 -1.54
C ILE A 125 -20.36 7.40 -0.10
N ILE A 126 -21.22 8.32 0.32
CA ILE A 126 -21.54 8.52 1.74
C ILE A 126 -23.04 8.49 1.93
#